data_AF-A0A4Q5PYU2-F1
#
_entry.id   AF-A0A4Q5PYU2-F1
#
_cell.length_a   1.000
_cell.length_b   1.000
_cell.length_c   1.000
_cell.angle_alpha   90.00
_cell.angle_beta   90.00
_cell.angle_gamma   90.00
#
_symmetry.space_group_name_H-M   'P 1'
#
loop_
_entity.id
_entity.type
_entity.pdbx_description
1 polymer ?
#
loop_
_entity_poly.entity_id
_entity_poly.type
_entity_poly.pdbx_seq_one_letter_code
_entity_poly.pdbx_strand_id
1 'polypeptide(L)'
;MNNTMHLLEERLYDGVSTYSHYINTYNKFQNVKAVRYDDENDMFDKIRLKVLNGEAFAFACDSKEVVTSWYNELYFEASVETQKRMVLFTKDTDGKLCKDWQDKMIFYSPKISTGVDITRLEQTEQFVYITGNSVLSITLYQMATRTRNMKQLNYFSCAKSHDAEYLNIKDCDNKITSEFNANVIGLSQHFKDTCTKEEHGVEASFRKIYTENTYLHDYYNTSITKFFEDELTNAGFIIIKSNKKMTRLNDEIKEKMNTMKLEISEQKYELLVNSTIGKEEMTSDEEDEDVECVKEMKKRVDILGLNTRELLVEYKDLIQDEYKFESFMNYNRLHKSFEYCEKKVDEITENKMITGIQSNVWFKVKYIHMLAKVCGIEGDLFNFEKMTCPDLRSKKVYKLILAIKTLYRKRDTVEYEDYDLDKIMKLYKFMIDGLIKKLGIIKSTKSKSKESRDQYIYSIDEDKAERFNKLVTAMNPIATYLIEEDEEE
;
A
#
# COMPACT_ATOMS: atom_id res chain seq x y z
N MET A 1 24.56 -7.74 -16.92
CA MET A 1 23.72 -6.55 -17.09
C MET A 1 22.28 -6.87 -16.72
N ASN A 2 21.78 -6.27 -15.64
CA ASN A 2 20.38 -6.40 -15.20
C ASN A 2 19.43 -5.84 -16.29
N ASN A 3 18.28 -6.49 -16.50
CA ASN A 3 17.31 -6.12 -17.54
C ASN A 3 16.85 -4.65 -17.45
N THR A 4 16.77 -4.11 -16.23
CA THR A 4 16.43 -2.69 -16.00
C THR A 4 17.57 -1.76 -16.42
N MET A 5 18.83 -2.18 -16.28
CA MET A 5 20.00 -1.42 -16.74
C MET A 5 20.02 -1.30 -18.26
N HIS A 6 19.75 -2.39 -18.95
CA HIS A 6 19.64 -2.41 -20.41
C HIS A 6 18.54 -1.44 -20.89
N LEU A 7 17.36 -1.47 -20.26
CA LEU A 7 16.25 -0.58 -20.61
C LEU A 7 16.56 0.90 -20.32
N LEU A 8 17.26 1.22 -19.23
CA LEU A 8 17.64 2.60 -18.92
C LEU A 8 18.77 3.10 -19.82
N GLU A 9 19.74 2.25 -20.16
CA GLU A 9 20.80 2.59 -21.11
C GLU A 9 20.19 2.97 -22.47
N GLU A 10 19.27 2.17 -23.01
CA GLU A 10 18.55 2.49 -24.25
C GLU A 10 17.75 3.81 -24.18
N ARG A 11 17.22 4.18 -23.00
CA ARG A 11 16.43 5.40 -22.81
C ARG A 11 17.24 6.64 -22.48
N LEU A 12 18.41 6.49 -21.87
CA LEU A 12 19.35 7.58 -21.58
C LEU A 12 20.18 7.95 -22.83
N TYR A 13 20.16 7.09 -23.86
CA TYR A 13 20.83 7.30 -25.14
C TYR A 13 19.95 8.08 -26.14
N ASP A 14 19.44 9.26 -25.77
CA ASP A 14 18.77 10.17 -26.71
C ASP A 14 19.67 11.33 -27.20
N GLY A 15 20.90 11.39 -26.70
CA GLY A 15 21.87 12.44 -27.05
C GLY A 15 21.55 13.82 -26.48
N VAL A 16 20.48 13.98 -25.67
CA VAL A 16 20.05 15.25 -25.10
C VAL A 16 19.60 15.04 -23.65
N SER A 17 20.54 15.13 -22.73
CA SER A 17 20.33 15.00 -21.29
C SER A 17 19.57 16.19 -20.68
N THR A 18 18.28 16.33 -20.99
CA THR A 18 17.39 17.31 -20.34
C THR A 18 16.01 16.74 -20.07
N TYR A 19 15.81 16.25 -18.84
CA TYR A 19 14.47 16.19 -18.25
C TYR A 19 13.93 17.62 -18.15
N SER A 20 12.99 17.97 -19.03
CA SER A 20 12.31 19.25 -18.99
C SER A 20 10.93 19.06 -18.37
N HIS A 21 10.70 19.66 -17.19
CA HIS A 21 9.35 19.88 -16.72
C HIS A 21 8.67 20.86 -17.68
N TYR A 22 7.81 20.36 -18.57
CA TYR A 22 6.97 21.20 -19.40
C TYR A 22 5.83 21.75 -18.56
N ILE A 23 5.92 23.03 -18.19
CA ILE A 23 4.81 23.77 -17.58
C ILE A 23 4.02 24.40 -18.72
N ASN A 24 2.83 23.89 -18.98
CA ASN A 24 1.91 24.49 -19.93
C ASN A 24 1.36 25.81 -19.35
N THR A 25 1.84 26.95 -19.85
CA THR A 25 1.40 28.29 -19.40
C THR A 25 0.05 28.73 -19.99
N TYR A 26 -0.65 27.84 -20.70
CA TYR A 26 -1.97 28.14 -21.24
C TYR A 26 -3.02 28.11 -20.12
N ASN A 27 -3.64 29.27 -19.84
CA ASN A 27 -4.73 29.41 -18.85
C ASN A 27 -6.02 28.75 -19.33
N LYS A 28 -6.00 27.42 -19.36
CA LYS A 28 -7.06 26.58 -19.90
C LYS A 28 -8.41 26.81 -19.24
N PHE A 29 -8.41 27.19 -17.97
CA PHE A 29 -9.61 27.36 -17.14
C PHE A 29 -9.80 28.80 -16.69
N GLN A 30 -9.37 29.75 -17.52
CA GLN A 30 -9.47 31.18 -17.25
C GLN A 30 -10.89 31.55 -16.77
N ASN A 31 -10.97 32.09 -15.54
CA ASN A 31 -12.18 32.55 -14.87
C ASN A 31 -13.17 31.45 -14.41
N VAL A 32 -12.81 30.17 -14.49
CA VAL A 32 -13.59 29.10 -13.87
C VAL A 32 -13.43 29.16 -12.36
N LYS A 33 -14.54 29.07 -11.62
CA LYS A 33 -14.53 29.11 -10.15
C LYS A 33 -14.11 27.76 -9.57
N ALA A 34 -13.19 27.78 -8.63
CA ALA A 34 -12.84 26.65 -7.77
C ALA A 34 -13.31 26.92 -6.34
N VAL A 35 -14.44 26.34 -5.94
CA VAL A 35 -15.07 26.54 -4.63
C VAL A 35 -14.57 25.51 -3.64
N ARG A 36 -13.92 25.98 -2.59
CA ARG A 36 -13.51 25.16 -1.45
C ARG A 36 -14.64 25.03 -0.43
N TYR A 37 -14.95 23.80 -0.07
CA TYR A 37 -15.83 23.46 1.04
C TYR A 37 -14.96 23.27 2.28
N ASP A 38 -15.33 23.94 3.36
CA ASP A 38 -14.72 23.68 4.67
C ASP A 38 -15.56 22.69 5.48
N ASP A 39 -16.87 22.59 5.21
CA ASP A 39 -17.73 21.55 5.78
C ASP A 39 -17.86 20.36 4.82
N GLU A 40 -17.44 19.18 5.25
CA GLU A 40 -17.58 17.94 4.49
C GLU A 40 -19.06 17.58 4.25
N ASN A 41 -19.95 17.91 5.20
CA ASN A 41 -21.39 17.68 5.07
C ASN A 41 -22.00 18.58 3.98
N ASP A 42 -21.58 19.85 3.88
CA ASP A 42 -22.05 20.76 2.82
C ASP A 42 -21.73 20.20 1.42
N MET A 43 -20.54 19.62 1.26
CA MET A 43 -20.15 18.99 0.00
C MET A 43 -20.91 17.69 -0.25
N PHE A 44 -21.07 16.85 0.77
CA PHE A 44 -21.83 15.61 0.69
C PHE A 44 -23.29 15.88 0.32
N ASP A 45 -23.96 16.81 0.99
CA ASP A 45 -25.35 17.20 0.74
C ASP A 45 -25.52 17.78 -0.66
N LYS A 46 -24.55 18.56 -1.15
CA LYS A 46 -24.58 19.06 -2.53
C LYS A 46 -24.53 17.93 -3.56
N ILE A 47 -23.67 16.93 -3.34
CA ILE A 47 -23.60 15.76 -4.24
C ILE A 47 -24.88 14.93 -4.11
N ARG A 48 -25.37 14.71 -2.88
CA ARG A 48 -26.61 14.01 -2.59
C ARG A 48 -27.81 14.62 -3.31
N LEU A 49 -27.97 15.93 -3.27
CA LEU A 49 -29.03 16.64 -4.00
C LEU A 49 -28.92 16.42 -5.51
N LYS A 50 -27.71 16.44 -6.08
CA LYS A 50 -27.50 16.14 -7.50
C LYS A 50 -27.90 14.71 -7.86
N VAL A 51 -27.58 13.75 -6.99
CA VAL A 51 -28.00 12.35 -7.15
C VAL A 51 -29.51 12.24 -7.13
N LEU A 52 -30.18 12.80 -6.12
CA LEU A 52 -31.64 12.76 -6.00
C LEU A 52 -32.35 13.44 -7.18
N ASN A 53 -31.75 14.48 -7.77
CA ASN A 53 -32.28 15.18 -8.94
C ASN A 53 -31.88 14.54 -10.28
N GLY A 54 -31.05 13.49 -10.28
CA GLY A 54 -30.59 12.87 -11.53
C GLY A 54 -29.60 13.73 -12.33
N GLU A 55 -28.89 14.68 -11.72
CA GLU A 55 -27.96 15.59 -12.40
C GLU A 55 -26.58 14.96 -12.63
N ALA A 56 -26.03 15.09 -13.84
CA ALA A 56 -24.70 14.58 -14.16
C ALA A 56 -23.57 15.38 -13.48
N PHE A 57 -22.54 14.69 -13.01
CA PHE A 57 -21.32 15.26 -12.44
C PHE A 57 -20.17 14.26 -12.50
N ALA A 58 -18.94 14.70 -12.23
CA ALA A 58 -17.86 13.80 -11.86
C ALA A 58 -17.29 14.14 -10.49
N PHE A 59 -16.97 13.09 -9.75
CA PHE A 59 -16.43 13.13 -8.41
C PHE A 59 -15.14 12.31 -8.35
N ALA A 60 -14.03 13.01 -8.13
CA ALA A 60 -12.71 12.43 -7.99
C ALA A 60 -12.33 12.36 -6.50
N CYS A 61 -11.68 11.28 -6.08
CA CYS A 61 -11.07 11.18 -4.77
C CYS A 61 -9.71 10.51 -4.85
N ASP A 62 -8.75 10.89 -4.02
CA ASP A 62 -7.48 10.17 -3.91
C ASP A 62 -7.58 8.88 -3.07
N SER A 63 -8.67 8.66 -2.34
CA SER A 63 -8.94 7.42 -1.61
C SER A 63 -10.05 6.62 -2.28
N LYS A 64 -9.74 5.37 -2.60
CA LYS A 64 -10.73 4.38 -3.06
C LYS A 64 -11.80 4.17 -1.99
N GLU A 65 -11.38 4.05 -0.73
CA GLU A 65 -12.26 3.75 0.39
C GLU A 65 -13.32 4.85 0.56
N VAL A 66 -12.90 6.12 0.54
CA VAL A 66 -13.82 7.27 0.67
C VAL A 66 -14.79 7.32 -0.50
N VAL A 67 -14.31 7.24 -1.75
CA VAL A 67 -15.20 7.34 -2.92
C VAL A 67 -16.18 6.16 -3.00
N THR A 68 -15.75 4.94 -2.64
CA THR A 68 -16.63 3.78 -2.59
C THR A 68 -17.69 3.93 -1.50
N SER A 69 -17.33 4.42 -0.30
CA SER A 69 -18.30 4.69 0.77
C SER A 69 -19.33 5.75 0.37
N TRP A 70 -18.89 6.84 -0.26
CA TRP A 70 -19.80 7.87 -0.78
C TRP A 70 -20.70 7.33 -1.89
N TYR A 71 -20.13 6.57 -2.83
CA TYR A 71 -20.88 5.94 -3.91
C TYR A 71 -21.98 5.01 -3.38
N ASN A 72 -21.64 4.09 -2.48
CA ASN A 72 -22.59 3.10 -1.96
C ASN A 72 -23.76 3.78 -1.25
N GLU A 73 -23.47 4.72 -0.33
CA GLU A 73 -24.49 5.46 0.40
C GLU A 73 -25.44 6.20 -0.55
N LEU A 74 -24.90 6.91 -1.53
CA LEU A 74 -25.68 7.67 -2.50
C LEU A 74 -26.44 6.78 -3.49
N TYR A 75 -25.88 5.62 -3.82
CA TYR A 75 -26.49 4.66 -4.73
C TYR A 75 -27.77 4.07 -4.14
N PHE A 76 -27.78 3.74 -2.84
CA PHE A 76 -28.98 3.23 -2.17
C PHE A 76 -30.07 4.28 -1.97
N GLU A 77 -29.73 5.57 -1.96
CA GLU A 77 -30.72 6.66 -1.90
C GLU A 77 -31.25 7.09 -3.28
N ALA A 78 -30.52 6.74 -4.35
CA ALA A 78 -30.90 7.06 -5.72
C ALA A 78 -32.12 6.27 -6.20
N SER A 79 -32.92 6.88 -7.09
CA SER A 79 -33.94 6.16 -7.85
C SER A 79 -33.30 5.10 -8.77
N VAL A 80 -34.06 4.06 -9.13
CA VAL A 80 -33.61 2.99 -10.05
C VAL A 80 -33.10 3.56 -11.38
N GLU A 81 -33.73 4.62 -11.89
CA GLU A 81 -33.32 5.31 -13.12
C GLU A 81 -31.99 6.04 -12.96
N THR A 82 -31.73 6.60 -11.78
CA THR A 82 -30.49 7.29 -11.46
C THR A 82 -29.35 6.31 -11.24
N GLN A 83 -29.61 5.20 -10.52
CA GLN A 83 -28.63 4.13 -10.29
C GLN A 83 -28.01 3.63 -11.61
N LYS A 84 -28.81 3.45 -12.67
CA LYS A 84 -28.33 3.05 -14.02
C LYS A 84 -27.33 4.03 -14.64
N ARG A 85 -27.27 5.28 -14.17
CA ARG A 85 -26.38 6.34 -14.66
C ARG A 85 -25.20 6.60 -13.71
N MET A 86 -25.17 5.95 -12.54
CA MET A 86 -24.07 6.03 -11.59
C MET A 86 -22.99 5.02 -11.96
N VAL A 87 -21.73 5.47 -11.98
CA VAL A 87 -20.59 4.62 -12.35
C VAL A 87 -19.43 4.84 -11.40
N LEU A 88 -18.84 3.74 -10.90
CA LEU A 88 -17.68 3.75 -10.01
C LEU A 88 -16.42 3.18 -10.69
N PHE A 89 -15.37 3.99 -10.79
CA PHE A 89 -14.05 3.58 -11.29
C PHE A 89 -13.00 3.56 -10.17
N THR A 90 -12.59 2.36 -9.75
CA THR A 90 -11.51 2.15 -8.78
C THR A 90 -10.55 1.06 -9.24
N LYS A 91 -9.44 0.86 -8.51
CA LYS A 91 -8.49 -0.22 -8.82
C LYS A 91 -9.17 -1.60 -8.94
N ASP A 92 -10.30 -1.78 -8.24
CA ASP A 92 -11.06 -3.03 -8.18
C ASP A 92 -12.20 -3.14 -9.21
N THR A 93 -12.49 -2.09 -10.01
CA THR A 93 -13.59 -2.17 -11.00
C THR A 93 -13.04 -2.36 -12.40
N ASP A 94 -13.14 -3.55 -12.98
CA ASP A 94 -12.56 -3.85 -14.30
C ASP A 94 -13.36 -3.35 -15.51
N GLY A 95 -14.43 -2.58 -15.26
CA GLY A 95 -15.18 -1.91 -16.31
C GLY A 95 -14.28 -1.08 -17.23
N LYS A 96 -14.37 -1.32 -18.55
CA LYS A 96 -13.71 -0.48 -19.56
C LYS A 96 -14.10 0.97 -19.30
N LEU A 97 -13.08 1.85 -19.20
CA LEU A 97 -13.24 3.29 -19.11
C LEU A 97 -14.19 3.76 -20.21
N CYS A 98 -15.42 4.13 -19.82
CA CYS A 98 -16.37 4.68 -20.77
C CYS A 98 -15.88 6.07 -21.17
N LYS A 99 -15.54 6.26 -22.45
CA LYS A 99 -15.11 7.55 -22.98
C LYS A 99 -16.24 8.57 -23.01
N ASP A 100 -17.49 8.11 -22.92
CA ASP A 100 -18.68 8.95 -22.90
C ASP A 100 -19.25 9.04 -21.48
N TRP A 101 -19.06 10.22 -20.89
CA TRP A 101 -19.58 10.60 -19.58
C TRP A 101 -20.92 11.34 -19.66
N GLN A 102 -21.50 11.47 -20.85
CA GLN A 102 -22.77 12.15 -21.05
C GLN A 102 -23.85 11.53 -20.16
N ASP A 103 -24.62 12.39 -19.49
CA ASP A 103 -25.72 12.06 -18.57
C ASP A 103 -25.39 11.13 -17.38
N LYS A 104 -24.10 10.88 -17.11
CA LYS A 104 -23.63 10.00 -16.03
C LYS A 104 -23.14 10.75 -14.80
N MET A 105 -23.24 10.06 -13.67
CA MET A 105 -22.66 10.44 -12.38
C MET A 105 -21.42 9.58 -12.14
N ILE A 106 -20.24 10.16 -12.34
CA ILE A 106 -19.00 9.40 -12.34
C ILE A 106 -18.29 9.57 -11.00
N PHE A 107 -18.00 8.47 -10.34
CA PHE A 107 -17.23 8.39 -9.10
C PHE A 107 -15.91 7.68 -9.40
N TYR A 108 -14.77 8.25 -9.03
CA TYR A 108 -13.50 7.58 -9.31
C TYR A 108 -12.36 7.90 -8.35
N SER A 109 -11.48 6.90 -8.20
CA SER A 109 -10.18 7.00 -7.51
C SER A 109 -9.03 7.10 -8.53
N PRO A 110 -7.74 7.12 -8.14
CA PRO A 110 -6.59 7.31 -9.07
C PRO A 110 -6.38 6.29 -10.21
N LYS A 111 -7.40 5.53 -10.63
CA LYS A 111 -7.44 4.77 -11.88
C LYS A 111 -7.52 5.67 -13.12
N ILE A 112 -8.06 6.89 -12.98
CA ILE A 112 -8.20 7.88 -14.06
C ILE A 112 -7.27 9.07 -13.79
N SER A 113 -5.97 8.80 -13.67
CA SER A 113 -4.95 9.81 -13.33
C SER A 113 -4.35 10.49 -14.57
N THR A 114 -4.01 9.74 -15.63
CA THR A 114 -3.42 10.24 -16.89
C THR A 114 -3.93 9.47 -18.12
N GLY A 115 -3.87 10.07 -19.33
CA GLY A 115 -4.04 9.33 -20.59
C GLY A 115 -5.47 9.21 -21.17
N VAL A 116 -6.48 9.79 -20.53
CA VAL A 116 -7.86 9.84 -21.07
C VAL A 116 -8.32 11.29 -21.16
N ASP A 117 -8.66 11.75 -22.37
CA ASP A 117 -9.31 13.04 -22.62
C ASP A 117 -10.81 12.81 -22.81
N ILE A 118 -11.61 13.37 -21.91
CA ILE A 118 -13.06 13.14 -21.87
C ILE A 118 -13.72 14.40 -22.40
N THR A 119 -14.08 14.34 -23.67
CA THR A 119 -14.72 15.47 -24.34
C THR A 119 -16.21 15.43 -24.02
N ARG A 120 -16.69 16.45 -23.31
CA ARG A 120 -18.13 16.66 -23.07
C ARG A 120 -18.57 17.97 -23.71
N LEU A 121 -19.69 17.92 -24.42
CA LEU A 121 -20.31 19.10 -25.04
C LEU A 121 -21.00 19.98 -23.99
N GLU A 122 -21.55 19.37 -22.94
CA GLU A 122 -22.24 20.09 -21.86
C GLU A 122 -21.31 20.38 -20.67
N GLN A 123 -21.50 21.55 -20.06
CA GLN A 123 -20.79 21.94 -18.86
C GLN A 123 -21.34 21.19 -17.65
N THR A 124 -20.47 20.44 -16.96
CA THR A 124 -20.82 19.81 -15.69
C THR A 124 -20.05 20.41 -14.51
N GLU A 125 -20.58 20.20 -13.31
CA GLU A 125 -19.84 20.48 -12.08
C GLU A 125 -18.90 19.33 -11.77
N GLN A 126 -17.68 19.67 -11.35
CA GLN A 126 -16.72 18.69 -10.88
C GLN A 126 -16.54 18.78 -9.38
N PHE A 127 -16.31 17.64 -8.75
CA PHE A 127 -16.10 17.50 -7.33
C PHE A 127 -14.79 16.76 -7.06
N VAL A 128 -14.03 17.22 -6.08
CA VAL A 128 -12.77 16.58 -5.68
C VAL A 128 -12.69 16.47 -4.17
N TYR A 129 -12.47 15.26 -3.67
CA TYR A 129 -12.22 14.99 -2.26
C TYR A 129 -10.75 14.63 -2.07
N ILE A 130 -10.06 15.40 -1.23
CA ILE A 130 -8.61 15.24 -0.99
C ILE A 130 -8.37 14.76 0.44
N THR A 131 -7.90 13.52 0.57
CA THR A 131 -7.40 12.95 1.83
C THR A 131 -5.92 13.28 2.06
N GLY A 132 -5.15 13.45 0.99
CA GLY A 132 -3.72 13.76 1.02
C GLY A 132 -2.80 12.56 1.23
N ASN A 133 -3.24 11.32 0.96
CA ASN A 133 -2.47 10.13 1.31
C ASN A 133 -1.98 9.29 0.11
N SER A 134 -2.57 9.46 -1.08
CA SER A 134 -2.38 8.49 -2.17
C SER A 134 -1.68 9.04 -3.41
N VAL A 135 -1.84 10.33 -3.71
CA VAL A 135 -1.31 10.94 -4.94
C VAL A 135 -0.84 12.37 -4.69
N LEU A 136 0.08 12.85 -5.53
CA LEU A 136 0.59 14.22 -5.48
C LEU A 136 -0.44 15.26 -5.96
N SER A 137 -0.20 16.52 -5.61
CA SER A 137 -1.01 17.68 -6.04
C SER A 137 -1.20 17.75 -7.56
N ILE A 138 -0.16 17.46 -8.35
CA ILE A 138 -0.24 17.46 -9.81
C ILE A 138 -1.20 16.40 -10.34
N THR A 139 -1.22 15.22 -9.71
CA THR A 139 -2.14 14.13 -10.06
C THR A 139 -3.56 14.47 -9.65
N LEU A 140 -3.75 15.10 -8.49
CA LEU A 140 -5.05 15.64 -8.07
C LEU A 140 -5.58 16.68 -9.05
N TYR A 141 -4.73 17.62 -9.48
CA TYR A 141 -5.07 18.61 -10.50
C TYR A 141 -5.49 17.92 -11.82
N GLN A 142 -4.73 16.93 -12.25
CA GLN A 142 -5.03 16.13 -13.44
C GLN A 142 -6.36 15.37 -13.31
N MET A 143 -6.70 14.85 -12.13
CA MET A 143 -8.00 14.24 -11.87
C MET A 143 -9.12 15.31 -11.90
N ALA A 144 -8.96 16.41 -11.16
CA ALA A 144 -9.91 17.51 -11.08
C ALA A 144 -10.31 18.07 -12.46
N THR A 145 -9.38 18.06 -13.42
CA THR A 145 -9.51 18.74 -14.72
C THR A 145 -9.74 17.80 -15.91
N ARG A 146 -10.17 16.55 -15.66
CA ARG A 146 -10.45 15.56 -16.73
C ARG A 146 -11.49 16.03 -17.74
N THR A 147 -12.54 16.72 -17.29
CA THR A 147 -13.52 17.35 -18.18
C THR A 147 -13.10 18.79 -18.41
N ARG A 148 -12.64 19.09 -19.62
CA ARG A 148 -12.18 20.46 -19.96
C ARG A 148 -13.32 21.48 -19.92
N ASN A 149 -14.54 21.03 -20.22
CA ASN A 149 -15.74 21.84 -20.26
C ASN A 149 -16.44 21.81 -18.90
N MET A 150 -15.99 22.66 -17.98
CA MET A 150 -16.42 22.66 -16.58
C MET A 150 -17.13 23.95 -16.21
N LYS A 151 -18.28 23.85 -15.53
CA LYS A 151 -18.99 25.00 -14.97
C LYS A 151 -18.27 25.58 -13.76
N GLN A 152 -17.92 24.70 -12.82
CA GLN A 152 -17.17 25.02 -11.60
C GLN A 152 -16.51 23.76 -11.04
N LEU A 153 -15.39 23.96 -10.35
CA LEU A 153 -14.73 22.94 -9.55
C LEU A 153 -15.15 23.12 -8.09
N ASN A 154 -15.63 22.07 -7.45
CA ASN A 154 -15.94 22.01 -6.03
C ASN A 154 -14.91 21.09 -5.38
N TYR A 155 -14.30 21.47 -4.26
CA TYR A 155 -13.37 20.58 -3.58
C TYR A 155 -13.43 20.70 -2.06
N PHE A 156 -13.20 19.57 -1.40
CA PHE A 156 -12.98 19.48 0.04
C PHE A 156 -11.62 18.83 0.28
N SER A 157 -10.89 19.33 1.28
CA SER A 157 -9.60 18.77 1.65
C SER A 157 -9.50 18.60 3.15
N CYS A 158 -9.28 17.36 3.58
CA CYS A 158 -8.94 17.01 4.96
C CYS A 158 -7.45 16.65 5.11
N ALA A 159 -6.65 16.89 4.07
CA ALA A 159 -5.22 16.65 4.08
C ALA A 159 -4.55 17.50 5.16
N LYS A 160 -3.75 16.84 5.99
CA LYS A 160 -2.95 17.53 7.01
C LYS A 160 -1.64 17.96 6.39
N SER A 161 -1.21 19.17 6.75
CA SER A 161 0.18 19.55 6.48
C SER A 161 1.10 18.85 7.47
N HIS A 162 2.29 18.49 7.01
CA HIS A 162 3.33 17.87 7.82
C HIS A 162 4.67 18.51 7.48
N ASP A 163 5.61 18.40 8.41
CA ASP A 163 6.98 18.86 8.17
C ASP A 163 7.63 17.97 7.10
N ALA A 164 8.55 18.55 6.33
CA ALA A 164 9.36 17.81 5.38
C ALA A 164 10.20 16.75 6.12
N GLU A 165 10.29 15.55 5.55
CA GLU A 165 11.19 14.51 6.04
C GLU A 165 12.66 14.91 5.80
N TYR A 166 12.93 15.65 4.73
CA TYR A 166 14.27 16.05 4.32
C TYR A 166 14.47 17.57 4.41
N LEU A 167 15.61 17.98 4.98
CA LEU A 167 15.98 19.40 5.03
C LEU A 167 16.34 19.95 3.64
N ASN A 168 16.97 19.11 2.81
CA ASN A 168 17.39 19.44 1.46
C ASN A 168 17.72 18.15 0.68
N ILE A 169 18.01 18.28 -0.61
CA ILE A 169 18.35 17.15 -1.48
C ILE A 169 19.58 16.36 -1.00
N LYS A 170 20.55 17.01 -0.37
CA LYS A 170 21.77 16.35 0.14
C LYS A 170 21.46 15.46 1.35
N ASP A 171 20.56 15.91 2.22
CA ASP A 171 20.05 15.11 3.33
C ASP A 171 19.31 13.86 2.83
N CYS A 172 18.48 14.02 1.78
CA CYS A 172 17.83 12.91 1.09
C CYS A 172 18.83 11.91 0.49
N ASP A 173 19.84 12.41 -0.23
CA ASP A 173 20.90 11.59 -0.83
C ASP A 173 21.68 10.77 0.22
N ASN A 174 22.02 11.40 1.35
CA ASN A 174 22.72 10.73 2.45
C ASN A 174 21.89 9.55 2.99
N LYS A 175 20.58 9.76 3.21
CA LYS A 175 19.70 8.71 3.74
C LYS A 175 19.50 7.58 2.73
N ILE A 176 19.24 7.90 1.46
CA ILE A 176 19.09 6.90 0.40
C ILE A 176 20.38 6.10 0.21
N THR A 177 21.53 6.77 0.28
CA THR A 177 22.85 6.12 0.24
C THR A 177 23.05 5.21 1.45
N SER A 178 22.60 5.60 2.64
CA SER A 178 22.62 4.74 3.83
C SER A 178 21.73 3.50 3.67
N GLU A 179 20.51 3.66 3.14
CA GLU A 179 19.60 2.54 2.85
C GLU A 179 20.19 1.59 1.80
N PHE A 180 20.80 2.14 0.74
CA PHE A 180 21.52 1.38 -0.29
C PHE A 180 22.66 0.57 0.32
N ASN A 181 23.54 1.21 1.10
CA ASN A 181 24.67 0.54 1.73
C ASN A 181 24.23 -0.54 2.74
N ALA A 182 23.10 -0.33 3.42
CA ALA A 182 22.50 -1.34 4.28
C ALA A 182 22.10 -2.57 3.46
N ASN A 183 21.41 -2.40 2.32
CA ASN A 183 20.99 -3.51 1.45
C ASN A 183 22.16 -4.36 0.94
N VAL A 184 23.34 -3.77 0.70
CA VAL A 184 24.53 -4.50 0.23
C VAL A 184 24.90 -5.68 1.15
N ILE A 185 24.60 -5.60 2.44
CA ILE A 185 24.83 -6.71 3.38
C ILE A 185 23.99 -7.93 3.00
N GLY A 186 22.73 -7.72 2.60
CA GLY A 186 21.79 -8.76 2.21
C GLY A 186 22.01 -9.34 0.81
N LEU A 187 22.84 -8.71 -0.02
CA LEU A 187 23.18 -9.23 -1.36
C LEU A 187 24.06 -10.48 -1.25
N SER A 188 23.82 -11.46 -2.12
CA SER A 188 24.66 -12.67 -2.21
C SER A 188 26.10 -12.34 -2.57
N GLN A 189 26.98 -13.29 -2.28
CA GLN A 189 28.38 -13.20 -2.67
C GLN A 189 28.51 -13.21 -4.20
N HIS A 190 27.68 -14.00 -4.89
CA HIS A 190 27.63 -14.06 -6.35
C HIS A 190 27.36 -12.69 -6.98
N PHE A 191 26.36 -11.95 -6.48
CA PHE A 191 26.06 -10.60 -6.98
C PHE A 191 27.24 -9.63 -6.77
N LYS A 192 27.91 -9.69 -5.62
CA LYS A 192 29.07 -8.85 -5.30
C LYS A 192 30.25 -9.10 -6.22
N ASP A 193 30.44 -10.35 -6.64
CA ASP A 193 31.58 -10.78 -7.45
C ASP A 193 31.34 -10.58 -8.97
N THR A 194 30.07 -10.51 -9.40
CA THR A 194 29.68 -10.41 -10.81
C THR A 194 29.35 -8.98 -11.27
N CYS A 195 29.17 -8.04 -10.34
CA CYS A 195 28.82 -6.66 -10.67
C CYS A 195 29.98 -5.91 -11.35
N THR A 196 29.73 -5.36 -12.55
CA THR A 196 30.75 -4.65 -13.34
C THR A 196 30.87 -3.17 -12.95
N LYS A 197 31.98 -2.52 -13.32
CA LYS A 197 32.16 -1.07 -13.14
C LYS A 197 31.12 -0.23 -13.87
N GLU A 198 30.65 -0.70 -15.03
CA GLU A 198 29.61 -0.04 -15.82
C GLU A 198 28.25 -0.12 -15.10
N GLU A 199 27.92 -1.28 -14.53
CA GLU A 199 26.70 -1.46 -13.71
C GLU A 199 26.71 -0.53 -12.49
N HIS A 200 27.88 -0.32 -11.85
CA HIS A 200 28.01 0.69 -10.80
C HIS A 200 27.74 2.12 -11.28
N GLY A 201 28.11 2.47 -12.52
CA GLY A 201 27.88 3.80 -13.10
C GLY A 201 26.40 4.07 -13.37
N VAL A 202 25.68 3.08 -13.91
CA VAL A 202 24.23 3.21 -14.15
C VAL A 202 23.45 3.22 -12.82
N GLU A 203 23.86 2.43 -11.83
CA GLU A 203 23.24 2.41 -10.49
C GLU A 203 23.41 3.78 -9.81
N ALA A 204 24.57 4.42 -9.96
CA ALA A 204 24.79 5.78 -9.45
C ALA A 204 23.87 6.82 -10.12
N SER A 205 23.64 6.70 -11.42
CA SER A 205 22.74 7.59 -12.18
C SER A 205 21.29 7.38 -11.77
N PHE A 206 20.87 6.12 -11.63
CA PHE A 206 19.54 5.78 -11.15
C PHE A 206 19.30 6.28 -9.72
N ARG A 207 20.28 6.12 -8.81
CA ARG A 207 20.19 6.64 -7.44
C ARG A 207 19.98 8.14 -7.40
N LYS A 208 20.62 8.90 -8.29
CA LYS A 208 20.42 10.35 -8.39
C LYS A 208 18.97 10.70 -8.76
N ILE A 209 18.43 10.06 -9.80
CA ILE A 209 17.03 10.26 -10.23
C ILE A 209 16.06 9.86 -9.12
N TYR A 210 16.31 8.71 -8.48
CA TYR A 210 15.49 8.24 -7.36
C TYR A 210 15.51 9.22 -6.19
N THR A 211 16.66 9.81 -5.88
CA THR A 211 16.82 10.82 -4.83
C THR A 211 16.08 12.10 -5.14
N GLU A 212 16.23 12.63 -6.36
CA GLU A 212 15.50 13.82 -6.81
C GLU A 212 13.98 13.61 -6.71
N ASN A 213 13.48 12.49 -7.22
CA ASN A 213 12.05 12.15 -7.15
C ASN A 213 11.56 11.97 -5.71
N THR A 214 12.34 11.31 -4.84
CA THR A 214 11.98 11.10 -3.44
C THR A 214 11.89 12.43 -2.70
N TYR A 215 12.87 13.32 -2.92
CA TYR A 215 12.88 14.64 -2.32
C TYR A 215 11.71 15.51 -2.80
N LEU A 216 11.44 15.54 -4.10
CA LEU A 216 10.29 16.27 -4.64
C LEU A 216 8.97 15.73 -4.09
N HIS A 217 8.83 14.40 -4.02
CA HIS A 217 7.63 13.77 -3.48
C HIS A 217 7.41 14.13 -2.01
N ASP A 218 8.45 14.15 -1.18
CA ASP A 218 8.37 14.63 0.20
C ASP A 218 7.96 16.11 0.26
N TYR A 219 8.63 16.97 -0.51
CA TYR A 219 8.34 18.41 -0.57
C TYR A 219 6.88 18.70 -0.94
N TYR A 220 6.36 18.09 -2.01
CA TYR A 220 4.98 18.29 -2.45
C TYR A 220 3.95 17.69 -1.48
N ASN A 221 4.33 16.73 -0.65
CA ASN A 221 3.42 16.15 0.35
C ASN A 221 3.28 17.01 1.61
N THR A 222 4.26 17.86 1.93
CA THR A 222 4.21 18.75 3.11
C THR A 222 2.92 19.55 3.23
N SER A 223 2.34 19.95 2.09
CA SER A 223 1.03 20.62 2.05
C SER A 223 0.32 20.40 0.71
N ILE A 224 -0.20 19.18 0.51
CA ILE A 224 -0.90 18.79 -0.72
C ILE A 224 -2.00 19.79 -1.12
N THR A 225 -2.81 20.26 -0.17
CA THR A 225 -3.90 21.21 -0.45
C THR A 225 -3.36 22.51 -1.03
N LYS A 226 -2.27 23.04 -0.47
CA LYS A 226 -1.65 24.27 -0.94
C LYS A 226 -1.12 24.09 -2.36
N PHE A 227 -0.32 23.04 -2.59
CA PHE A 227 0.23 22.81 -3.93
C PHE A 227 -0.87 22.55 -4.96
N PHE A 228 -1.94 21.85 -4.61
CA PHE A 228 -3.10 21.68 -5.48
C PHE A 228 -3.77 23.02 -5.84
N GLU A 229 -3.93 23.92 -4.87
CA GLU A 229 -4.45 25.27 -5.10
C GLU A 229 -3.50 26.12 -5.97
N ASP A 230 -2.19 25.96 -5.81
CA ASP A 230 -1.18 26.60 -6.66
C ASP A 230 -1.30 26.11 -8.12
N GLU A 231 -1.45 24.79 -8.34
CA GLU A 231 -1.69 24.22 -9.68
C GLU A 231 -2.98 24.77 -10.32
N LEU A 232 -4.07 24.88 -9.55
CA LEU A 232 -5.33 25.47 -10.03
C LEU A 232 -5.16 26.94 -10.43
N THR A 233 -4.46 27.73 -9.60
CA THR A 233 -4.21 29.14 -9.88
C THR A 233 -3.38 29.30 -11.15
N ASN A 234 -2.33 28.50 -11.29
CA ASN A 234 -1.47 28.48 -12.48
C ASN A 234 -2.22 28.10 -13.75
N ALA A 235 -3.30 27.33 -13.64
CA ALA A 235 -4.16 26.94 -14.76
C ALA A 235 -5.28 27.96 -15.10
N GLY A 236 -5.41 29.03 -14.30
CA GLY A 236 -6.35 30.14 -14.52
C GLY A 236 -7.66 30.10 -13.70
N PHE A 237 -7.78 29.18 -12.73
CA PHE A 237 -8.96 29.12 -11.85
C PHE A 237 -9.02 30.30 -10.87
N ILE A 238 -10.23 30.71 -10.49
CA ILE A 238 -10.48 31.65 -9.40
C ILE A 238 -10.90 30.86 -8.16
N ILE A 239 -10.03 30.80 -7.16
CA ILE A 239 -10.30 30.07 -5.91
C ILE A 239 -11.21 30.89 -5.01
N ILE A 240 -12.31 30.28 -4.59
CA ILE A 240 -13.29 30.83 -3.65
C ILE A 240 -13.23 29.99 -2.37
N LYS A 241 -12.86 30.61 -1.26
CA LYS A 241 -12.78 29.95 0.05
C LYS A 241 -13.81 30.56 0.99
N SER A 242 -14.36 29.73 1.87
CA SER A 242 -15.07 30.23 3.04
C SER A 242 -14.06 30.43 4.18
N ASN A 243 -14.35 31.34 5.11
CA ASN A 243 -13.53 31.50 6.33
C ASN A 243 -14.06 30.64 7.48
N LYS A 244 -14.84 29.58 7.18
CA LYS A 244 -15.37 28.68 8.19
C LYS A 244 -14.31 27.69 8.65
N LYS A 245 -14.47 27.19 9.87
CA LYS A 245 -13.64 26.10 10.39
C LYS A 245 -13.97 24.82 9.65
N MET A 246 -12.94 24.04 9.31
CA MET A 246 -13.14 22.73 8.69
C MET A 246 -13.91 21.78 9.61
N THR A 247 -14.96 21.16 9.11
CA THR A 247 -15.76 20.14 9.79
C THR A 247 -15.77 18.86 8.98
N ARG A 248 -15.73 17.71 9.68
CA ARG A 248 -15.80 16.38 9.06
C ARG A 248 -17.24 15.94 8.93
N LEU A 249 -17.46 14.92 8.09
CA LEU A 249 -18.76 14.28 7.96
C LEU A 249 -19.28 13.88 9.34
N ASN A 250 -20.57 14.05 9.59
CA ASN A 250 -21.16 13.70 10.88
C ASN A 250 -20.99 12.18 11.17
N ASP A 251 -21.02 11.81 12.45
CA ASP A 251 -20.75 10.42 12.82
C ASP A 251 -21.91 9.49 12.44
N GLU A 252 -23.14 9.99 12.39
CA GLU A 252 -24.32 9.25 11.93
C GLU A 252 -24.17 8.75 10.47
N ILE A 253 -23.79 9.62 9.54
CA ILE A 253 -23.57 9.22 8.13
C ILE A 253 -22.36 8.28 8.04
N LYS A 254 -21.29 8.50 8.82
CA LYS A 254 -20.14 7.58 8.83
C LYS A 254 -20.52 6.19 9.31
N GLU A 255 -21.33 6.09 10.37
CA GLU A 255 -21.81 4.82 10.89
C GLU A 255 -22.67 4.10 9.85
N LYS A 256 -23.58 4.82 9.17
CA LYS A 256 -24.39 4.28 8.08
C LYS A 256 -23.52 3.75 6.93
N MET A 257 -22.54 4.55 6.47
CA MET A 257 -21.58 4.14 5.44
C MET A 257 -20.76 2.90 5.84
N ASN A 258 -20.38 2.78 7.11
CA ASN A 258 -19.63 1.63 7.62
C ASN A 258 -20.50 0.37 7.67
N THR A 259 -21.75 0.49 8.13
CA THR A 259 -22.71 -0.63 8.14
C THR A 259 -22.95 -1.16 6.73
N MET A 260 -23.23 -0.29 5.76
CA MET A 260 -23.39 -0.69 4.36
C MET A 260 -22.14 -1.36 3.79
N LYS A 261 -20.95 -0.85 4.12
CA LYS A 261 -19.69 -1.47 3.68
C LYS A 261 -19.56 -2.91 4.19
N LEU A 262 -19.93 -3.17 5.44
CA LEU A 262 -19.90 -4.51 6.02
C LEU A 262 -20.95 -5.42 5.38
N GLU A 263 -22.17 -4.93 5.17
CA GLU A 263 -23.25 -5.68 4.50
C GLU A 263 -22.87 -6.08 3.08
N ILE A 264 -22.33 -5.15 2.27
CA ILE A 264 -21.86 -5.46 0.91
C ILE A 264 -20.72 -6.49 0.95
N SER A 265 -19.77 -6.34 1.88
CA SER A 265 -18.67 -7.29 2.04
C SER A 265 -19.16 -8.69 2.40
N GLU A 266 -20.22 -8.78 3.19
CA GLU A 266 -20.84 -10.03 3.59
C GLU A 266 -21.62 -10.68 2.44
N GLN A 267 -22.42 -9.88 1.72
CA GLN A 267 -23.13 -10.34 0.52
C GLN A 267 -22.16 -10.91 -0.52
N LYS A 268 -21.05 -10.21 -0.78
CA LYS A 268 -19.99 -10.70 -1.68
C LYS A 268 -19.37 -12.03 -1.20
N TYR A 269 -19.17 -12.17 0.10
CA TYR A 269 -18.64 -13.41 0.67
C TYR A 269 -19.64 -14.57 0.52
N GLU A 270 -20.92 -14.34 0.78
CA GLU A 270 -21.96 -15.37 0.59
C GLU A 270 -22.10 -15.76 -0.88
N LEU A 271 -22.04 -14.79 -1.82
CA LEU A 271 -22.00 -15.07 -3.26
C LEU A 271 -20.79 -15.94 -3.64
N LEU A 272 -19.61 -15.67 -3.07
CA LEU A 272 -18.41 -16.48 -3.28
C LEU A 272 -18.59 -17.91 -2.75
N VAL A 273 -19.14 -18.08 -1.54
CA VAL A 273 -19.38 -19.39 -0.95
C VAL A 273 -20.36 -20.20 -1.79
N ASN A 274 -21.45 -19.57 -2.25
CA ASN A 274 -22.46 -20.22 -3.09
C ASN A 274 -21.89 -20.61 -4.46
N SER A 275 -21.13 -19.73 -5.11
CA SER A 275 -20.50 -20.01 -6.42
C SER A 275 -19.36 -21.04 -6.36
N THR A 276 -18.70 -21.21 -5.22
CA THR A 276 -17.62 -22.20 -5.06
C THR A 276 -18.20 -23.61 -4.83
N ILE A 277 -19.41 -23.72 -4.28
CA ILE A 277 -20.05 -24.99 -3.87
C ILE A 277 -21.10 -25.46 -4.88
N GLY A 278 -21.79 -24.54 -5.59
CA GLY A 278 -22.81 -24.85 -6.58
C GLY A 278 -22.28 -24.77 -8.02
N LYS A 279 -22.08 -25.92 -8.66
CA LYS A 279 -21.91 -26.03 -10.13
C LYS A 279 -23.22 -26.43 -10.84
N GLU A 280 -24.36 -26.04 -10.31
CA GLU A 280 -25.66 -26.37 -10.90
C GLU A 280 -26.43 -25.10 -11.25
N GLU A 281 -26.56 -24.89 -12.56
CA GLU A 281 -27.55 -24.04 -13.23
C GLU A 281 -27.50 -22.53 -12.92
N MET A 282 -26.59 -21.80 -13.58
CA MET A 282 -26.77 -20.37 -13.83
C MET A 282 -26.68 -20.05 -15.32
N THR A 283 -27.51 -19.12 -15.77
CA THR A 283 -27.60 -18.66 -17.16
C THR A 283 -26.48 -17.67 -17.49
N SER A 284 -25.99 -17.70 -18.74
CA SER A 284 -24.75 -17.06 -19.21
C SER A 284 -24.60 -15.55 -18.98
N ASP A 285 -25.69 -14.81 -18.77
CA ASP A 285 -25.66 -13.36 -18.65
C ASP A 285 -25.53 -12.87 -17.19
N GLU A 286 -25.88 -13.71 -16.20
CA GLU A 286 -25.71 -13.43 -14.75
C GLU A 286 -24.33 -13.89 -14.25
N GLU A 287 -23.68 -14.83 -14.94
CA GLU A 287 -22.32 -15.31 -14.63
C GLU A 287 -21.26 -14.20 -14.73
N ASP A 288 -21.41 -13.23 -15.63
CA ASP A 288 -20.36 -12.24 -15.93
C ASP A 288 -20.29 -11.10 -14.90
N GLU A 289 -21.41 -10.63 -14.32
CA GLU A 289 -21.40 -9.55 -13.31
C GLU A 289 -21.10 -10.06 -11.89
N ASP A 290 -21.66 -11.22 -11.51
CA ASP A 290 -21.48 -11.80 -10.17
C ASP A 290 -20.04 -12.29 -9.95
N VAL A 291 -19.40 -12.86 -10.98
CA VAL A 291 -18.01 -13.32 -10.91
C VAL A 291 -17.03 -12.14 -10.78
N GLU A 292 -17.33 -11.00 -11.39
CA GLU A 292 -16.44 -9.83 -11.34
C GLU A 292 -16.46 -9.17 -9.94
N CYS A 293 -17.62 -9.13 -9.26
CA CYS A 293 -17.73 -8.46 -7.97
C CYS A 293 -17.02 -9.18 -6.80
N VAL A 294 -16.76 -10.49 -6.94
CA VAL A 294 -16.06 -11.36 -5.98
C VAL A 294 -14.66 -11.79 -6.42
N LYS A 295 -14.20 -11.36 -7.60
CA LYS A 295 -12.95 -11.79 -8.25
C LYS A 295 -11.71 -11.74 -7.35
N GLU A 296 -11.52 -10.65 -6.61
CA GLU A 296 -10.38 -10.49 -5.71
C GLU A 296 -10.44 -11.47 -4.52
N MET A 297 -11.64 -11.74 -3.99
CA MET A 297 -11.82 -12.76 -2.94
C MET A 297 -11.58 -14.16 -3.49
N LYS A 298 -12.06 -14.46 -4.69
CA LYS A 298 -11.82 -15.72 -5.39
C LYS A 298 -10.33 -15.96 -5.63
N LYS A 299 -9.59 -14.95 -6.09
CA LYS A 299 -8.13 -15.02 -6.24
C LYS A 299 -7.43 -15.35 -4.94
N ARG A 300 -7.87 -14.81 -3.79
CA ARG A 300 -7.32 -15.17 -2.48
C ARG A 300 -7.64 -16.61 -2.12
N VAL A 301 -8.89 -17.05 -2.31
CA VAL A 301 -9.31 -18.44 -2.11
C VAL A 301 -8.44 -19.41 -2.91
N ASP A 302 -8.22 -19.12 -4.20
CA ASP A 302 -7.40 -19.92 -5.10
C ASP A 302 -5.93 -19.99 -4.62
N ILE A 303 -5.35 -18.85 -4.23
CA ILE A 303 -3.97 -18.80 -3.70
C ILE A 303 -3.85 -19.61 -2.41
N LEU A 304 -4.85 -19.54 -1.53
CA LEU A 304 -4.87 -20.24 -0.24
C LEU A 304 -5.24 -21.73 -0.39
N GLY A 305 -5.73 -22.17 -1.56
CA GLY A 305 -6.15 -23.55 -1.80
C GLY A 305 -7.38 -23.98 -1.00
N LEU A 306 -8.31 -23.05 -0.73
CA LEU A 306 -9.48 -23.32 0.11
C LEU A 306 -10.59 -23.98 -0.71
N ASN A 307 -10.67 -25.31 -0.66
CA ASN A 307 -11.55 -26.10 -1.54
C ASN A 307 -12.86 -26.57 -0.88
N THR A 308 -13.08 -26.31 0.41
CA THR A 308 -14.28 -26.75 1.13
C THR A 308 -14.93 -25.61 1.89
N ARG A 309 -16.22 -25.76 2.20
CA ARG A 309 -16.99 -24.73 2.95
C ARG A 309 -16.40 -24.48 4.32
N GLU A 310 -15.95 -25.53 4.99
CA GLU A 310 -15.34 -25.46 6.33
C GLU A 310 -14.09 -24.58 6.29
N LEU A 311 -13.24 -24.76 5.28
CA LEU A 311 -12.04 -23.96 5.08
C LEU A 311 -12.35 -22.51 4.73
N LEU A 312 -13.36 -22.25 3.89
CA LEU A 312 -13.81 -20.89 3.58
C LEU A 312 -14.27 -20.15 4.85
N VAL A 313 -15.05 -20.82 5.70
CA VAL A 313 -15.53 -20.26 6.97
C VAL A 313 -14.37 -20.06 7.95
N GLU A 314 -13.48 -21.06 8.07
CA GLU A 314 -12.33 -21.00 8.97
C GLU A 314 -11.41 -19.82 8.63
N TYR A 315 -11.14 -19.56 7.35
CA TYR A 315 -10.22 -18.52 6.87
C TYR A 315 -10.91 -17.29 6.27
N LYS A 316 -12.19 -17.07 6.60
CA LYS A 316 -13.00 -15.93 6.13
C LYS A 316 -12.30 -14.58 6.29
N ASP A 317 -11.58 -14.38 7.40
CA ASP A 317 -10.88 -13.13 7.65
C ASP A 317 -9.69 -12.88 6.71
N LEU A 318 -9.01 -13.94 6.23
CA LEU A 318 -7.99 -13.83 5.18
C LEU A 318 -8.61 -13.58 3.80
N ILE A 319 -9.83 -14.07 3.56
CA ILE A 319 -10.55 -13.87 2.29
C ILE A 319 -11.02 -12.41 2.19
N GLN A 320 -11.65 -11.87 3.24
CA GLN A 320 -12.23 -10.54 3.22
C GLN A 320 -11.20 -9.40 3.42
N ASP A 321 -10.16 -9.59 4.26
CA ASP A 321 -9.19 -8.54 4.61
C ASP A 321 -7.84 -8.70 3.89
N GLU A 322 -7.55 -7.78 2.95
CA GLU A 322 -6.30 -7.71 2.17
C GLU A 322 -5.05 -7.62 3.06
N TYR A 323 -5.12 -6.88 4.18
CA TYR A 323 -3.96 -6.67 5.05
C TYR A 323 -3.65 -7.91 5.90
N LYS A 324 -4.68 -8.64 6.32
CA LYS A 324 -4.50 -9.93 6.99
C LYS A 324 -3.97 -10.98 6.02
N PHE A 325 -4.49 -11.02 4.80
CA PHE A 325 -3.96 -11.86 3.73
C PHE A 325 -2.47 -11.60 3.48
N GLU A 326 -2.05 -10.35 3.29
CA GLU A 326 -0.64 -10.01 3.09
C GLU A 326 0.24 -10.38 4.31
N SER A 327 -0.28 -10.18 5.52
CA SER A 327 0.42 -10.60 6.74
C SER A 327 0.59 -12.12 6.80
N PHE A 328 -0.41 -12.89 6.37
CA PHE A 328 -0.31 -14.34 6.23
C PHE A 328 0.68 -14.76 5.15
N MET A 329 0.70 -14.08 4.00
CA MET A 329 1.70 -14.34 2.97
C MET A 329 3.12 -14.08 3.49
N ASN A 330 3.32 -13.04 4.32
CA ASN A 330 4.59 -12.82 5.02
C ASN A 330 4.92 -13.91 6.04
N TYR A 331 3.92 -14.40 6.76
CA TYR A 331 4.06 -15.53 7.68
C TYR A 331 4.54 -16.79 6.95
N ASN A 332 3.94 -17.11 5.80
CA ASN A 332 4.39 -18.20 4.93
C ASN A 332 5.83 -17.98 4.41
N ARG A 333 6.21 -16.73 4.10
CA ARG A 333 7.60 -16.39 3.70
C ARG A 333 8.61 -16.65 4.83
N LEU A 334 8.24 -16.39 6.09
CA LEU A 334 9.08 -16.67 7.27
C LEU A 334 9.33 -18.17 7.49
N HIS A 335 8.47 -19.04 6.97
CA HIS A 335 8.65 -20.50 7.02
C HIS A 335 9.57 -21.04 5.92
N LYS A 336 10.09 -20.18 5.04
CA LYS A 336 11.05 -20.60 4.01
C LYS A 336 12.45 -20.64 4.59
N SER A 337 13.29 -21.53 4.06
CA SER A 337 14.69 -21.62 4.51
C SER A 337 15.48 -20.37 4.15
N PHE A 338 16.63 -20.19 4.82
CA PHE A 338 17.53 -19.09 4.52
C PHE A 338 18.02 -19.14 3.06
N GLU A 339 18.36 -20.32 2.56
CA GLU A 339 18.83 -20.55 1.19
C GLU A 339 17.76 -20.17 0.15
N TYR A 340 16.49 -20.49 0.44
CA TYR A 340 15.37 -20.07 -0.40
C TYR A 340 15.27 -18.54 -0.46
N CYS A 341 15.42 -17.88 0.68
CA CYS A 341 15.43 -16.42 0.75
C CYS A 341 16.62 -15.82 -0.01
N GLU A 342 17.81 -16.43 0.05
CA GLU A 342 18.97 -16.00 -0.74
C GLU A 342 18.69 -16.07 -2.24
N LYS A 343 18.20 -17.20 -2.73
CA LYS A 343 17.83 -17.38 -4.13
C LYS A 343 16.80 -16.33 -4.59
N LYS A 344 15.78 -16.05 -3.78
CA LYS A 344 14.76 -15.05 -4.11
C LYS A 344 15.34 -13.64 -4.16
N VAL A 345 16.24 -13.31 -3.25
CA VAL A 345 16.95 -12.03 -3.27
C VAL A 345 17.77 -11.90 -4.56
N ASP A 346 18.48 -12.96 -4.97
CA ASP A 346 19.25 -12.97 -6.22
C ASP A 346 18.37 -12.73 -7.44
N GLU A 347 17.27 -13.48 -7.57
CA GLU A 347 16.27 -13.29 -8.64
C GLU A 347 15.73 -11.84 -8.69
N ILE A 348 15.52 -11.20 -7.53
CA ILE A 348 15.07 -9.80 -7.47
C ILE A 348 16.15 -8.85 -7.95
N THR A 349 17.40 -9.07 -7.53
CA THR A 349 18.54 -8.20 -7.86
C THR A 349 18.98 -8.31 -9.31
N GLU A 350 18.70 -9.44 -9.96
CA GLU A 350 18.88 -9.61 -11.41
C GLU A 350 17.86 -8.80 -12.23
N ASN A 351 16.68 -8.54 -11.66
CA ASN A 351 15.55 -7.92 -12.34
C ASN A 351 15.27 -6.48 -11.94
N LYS A 352 15.85 -5.96 -10.84
CA LYS A 352 15.61 -4.60 -10.33
C LYS A 352 16.91 -3.89 -9.94
N MET A 353 16.94 -2.56 -10.07
CA MET A 353 18.03 -1.74 -9.53
C MET A 353 18.17 -1.94 -8.03
N ILE A 354 19.37 -1.78 -7.48
CA ILE A 354 19.60 -2.00 -6.04
C ILE A 354 18.94 -0.88 -5.22
N THR A 355 19.00 0.35 -5.72
CA THR A 355 18.31 1.49 -5.10
C THR A 355 16.80 1.27 -5.19
N GLY A 356 16.09 1.32 -4.05
CA GLY A 356 14.65 1.11 -3.97
C GLY A 356 14.20 -0.29 -3.53
N ILE A 357 15.09 -1.29 -3.50
CA ILE A 357 14.73 -2.66 -3.08
C ILE A 357 14.62 -2.85 -1.56
N GLN A 358 14.99 -1.85 -0.75
CA GLN A 358 14.84 -1.87 0.71
C GLN A 358 13.38 -2.13 1.15
N SER A 359 12.43 -1.78 0.30
CA SER A 359 11.01 -2.01 0.52
C SER A 359 10.59 -3.48 0.32
N ASN A 360 11.41 -4.29 -0.36
CA ASN A 360 11.08 -5.66 -0.70
C ASN A 360 11.06 -6.56 0.54
N VAL A 361 10.00 -7.34 0.65
CA VAL A 361 9.77 -8.22 1.80
C VAL A 361 10.81 -9.32 1.94
N TRP A 362 11.38 -9.83 0.84
CA TRP A 362 12.39 -10.89 0.89
C TRP A 362 13.70 -10.44 1.54
N PHE A 363 14.09 -9.18 1.34
CA PHE A 363 15.23 -8.61 2.08
C PHE A 363 14.93 -8.59 3.57
N LYS A 364 13.76 -8.08 3.96
CA LYS A 364 13.31 -8.04 5.37
C LYS A 364 13.32 -9.44 6.01
N VAL A 365 12.71 -10.43 5.35
CA VAL A 365 12.72 -11.83 5.79
C VAL A 365 14.16 -12.35 5.91
N LYS A 366 15.03 -12.12 4.92
CA LYS A 366 16.43 -12.52 4.98
C LYS A 366 17.16 -11.92 6.20
N TYR A 367 16.93 -10.64 6.51
CA TYR A 367 17.51 -10.00 7.70
C TYR A 367 17.02 -10.62 9.02
N ILE A 368 15.76 -11.08 9.08
CA ILE A 368 15.24 -11.83 10.23
C ILE A 368 16.02 -13.12 10.42
N HIS A 369 16.22 -13.91 9.35
CA HIS A 369 17.03 -15.14 9.43
C HIS A 369 18.49 -14.85 9.82
N MET A 370 19.11 -13.79 9.28
CA MET A 370 20.47 -13.40 9.64
C MET A 370 20.59 -13.06 11.14
N LEU A 371 19.61 -12.34 11.69
CA LEU A 371 19.58 -12.01 13.11
C LEU A 371 19.28 -13.25 13.96
N ALA A 372 18.34 -14.10 13.53
CA ALA A 372 18.00 -15.37 14.18
C ALA A 372 19.22 -16.28 14.31
N LYS A 373 20.03 -16.39 13.26
CA LYS A 373 21.27 -17.17 13.23
C LYS A 373 22.28 -16.70 14.27
N VAL A 374 22.54 -15.40 14.35
CA VAL A 374 23.49 -14.88 15.36
C VAL A 374 22.95 -14.95 16.78
N CYS A 375 21.63 -15.07 16.95
CA CYS A 375 20.97 -15.25 18.25
C CYS A 375 20.73 -16.73 18.62
N GLY A 376 21.10 -17.68 17.77
CA GLY A 376 20.98 -19.13 18.05
C GLY A 376 19.58 -19.73 17.84
N ILE A 377 18.70 -19.08 17.08
CA ILE A 377 17.31 -19.52 16.84
C ILE A 377 17.00 -19.73 15.34
N GLU A 378 18.01 -20.10 14.54
CA GLU A 378 17.82 -20.26 13.08
C GLU A 378 16.85 -21.39 12.70
N GLY A 379 16.71 -22.43 13.53
CA GLY A 379 15.79 -23.54 13.30
C GLY A 379 14.33 -23.26 13.69
N ASP A 380 14.09 -22.24 14.51
CA ASP A 380 12.75 -21.83 14.93
C ASP A 380 12.72 -20.32 15.19
N LEU A 381 12.28 -19.58 14.17
CA LEU A 381 12.24 -18.11 14.18
C LEU A 381 11.29 -17.55 15.24
N PHE A 382 10.43 -18.36 15.85
CA PHE A 382 9.49 -17.89 16.87
C PHE A 382 9.91 -18.29 18.29
N ASN A 383 11.08 -18.93 18.46
CA ASN A 383 11.59 -19.36 19.75
C ASN A 383 12.28 -18.24 20.54
N PHE A 384 11.49 -17.30 21.07
CA PHE A 384 12.03 -16.18 21.85
C PHE A 384 12.79 -16.61 23.11
N GLU A 385 12.44 -17.75 23.71
CA GLU A 385 13.05 -18.24 24.96
C GLU A 385 14.48 -18.75 24.78
N LYS A 386 14.78 -19.33 23.60
CA LYS A 386 16.13 -19.83 23.27
C LYS A 386 17.05 -18.74 22.70
N MET A 387 16.59 -17.49 22.56
CA MET A 387 17.42 -16.42 22.03
C MET A 387 18.60 -16.11 22.96
N THR A 388 19.78 -16.01 22.38
CA THR A 388 21.02 -15.59 23.05
C THR A 388 21.48 -14.23 22.55
N CYS A 389 22.23 -13.52 23.40
CA CYS A 389 22.79 -12.22 23.00
C CYS A 389 23.97 -12.47 22.05
N PRO A 390 23.96 -11.93 20.82
CA PRO A 390 25.04 -12.13 19.87
C PRO A 390 26.32 -11.40 20.34
N ASP A 391 27.48 -11.81 19.84
CA ASP A 391 28.75 -11.12 20.16
C ASP A 391 28.77 -9.70 19.57
N LEU A 392 28.52 -8.72 20.43
CA LEU A 392 28.52 -7.30 20.07
C LEU A 392 29.92 -6.70 19.84
N ARG A 393 31.00 -7.48 19.98
CA ARG A 393 32.33 -7.04 19.54
C ARG A 393 32.58 -7.37 18.07
N SER A 394 31.75 -8.24 17.49
CA SER A 394 31.85 -8.63 16.08
C SER A 394 31.43 -7.49 15.15
N LYS A 395 32.37 -7.03 14.33
CA LYS A 395 32.10 -6.04 13.26
C LYS A 395 31.01 -6.49 12.29
N LYS A 396 30.81 -7.81 12.11
CA LYS A 396 29.74 -8.36 11.25
C LYS A 396 28.37 -8.18 11.91
N VAL A 397 28.24 -8.51 13.19
CA VAL A 397 27.00 -8.34 13.98
C VAL A 397 26.64 -6.87 14.11
N TYR A 398 27.63 -6.00 14.35
CA TYR A 398 27.47 -4.55 14.37
C TYR A 398 26.82 -4.03 13.08
N LYS A 399 27.42 -4.35 11.93
CA LYS A 399 26.91 -3.92 10.62
C LYS A 399 25.51 -4.44 10.34
N LEU A 400 25.22 -5.68 10.76
CA LEU A 400 23.89 -6.27 10.63
C LEU A 400 22.85 -5.47 11.42
N ILE A 401 23.10 -5.16 12.69
CA ILE A 401 22.16 -4.40 13.53
C ILE A 401 21.93 -3.00 12.96
N LEU A 402 22.98 -2.30 12.51
CA LEU A 402 22.83 -0.99 11.88
C LEU A 402 22.00 -1.05 10.58
N ALA A 403 22.22 -2.07 9.75
CA ALA A 403 21.44 -2.27 8.54
C ALA A 403 19.97 -2.55 8.87
N ILE A 404 19.70 -3.38 9.89
CA ILE A 404 18.33 -3.63 10.37
C ILE A 404 17.66 -2.33 10.83
N LYS A 405 18.34 -1.51 11.67
CA LYS A 405 17.78 -0.23 12.13
C LYS A 405 17.44 0.69 10.97
N THR A 406 18.32 0.75 9.96
CA THR A 406 18.13 1.54 8.75
C THR A 406 16.93 1.05 7.93
N LEU A 407 16.88 -0.24 7.60
CA LEU A 407 15.89 -0.82 6.69
C LEU A 407 14.49 -0.95 7.31
N TYR A 408 14.42 -1.21 8.61
CA TYR A 408 13.16 -1.25 9.36
C TYR A 408 12.76 0.11 9.93
N ARG A 409 13.55 1.17 9.68
CA ARG A 409 13.31 2.54 10.16
C ARG A 409 13.06 2.60 11.66
N LYS A 410 13.81 1.80 12.43
CA LYS A 410 13.66 1.76 13.88
C LYS A 410 14.21 3.05 14.50
N ARG A 411 13.30 3.90 15.00
CA ARG A 411 13.61 5.12 15.72
C ARG A 411 13.78 4.79 17.21
N ASP A 412 14.90 4.21 17.58
CA ASP A 412 15.31 4.10 18.99
C ASP A 412 16.64 4.86 19.20
N THR A 413 16.81 5.42 20.40
CA THR A 413 18.03 6.14 20.82
C THR A 413 19.07 5.18 21.41
N VAL A 414 18.90 3.88 21.17
CA VAL A 414 19.79 2.86 21.73
C VAL A 414 21.06 2.85 20.89
N GLU A 415 22.15 3.27 21.52
CA GLU A 415 23.47 3.11 20.93
C GLU A 415 23.84 1.64 20.88
N TYR A 416 24.66 1.27 19.90
CA TYR A 416 25.01 -0.12 19.67
C TYR A 416 25.62 -0.80 20.89
N GLU A 417 26.48 -0.07 21.60
CA GLU A 417 27.22 -0.53 22.78
C GLU A 417 26.29 -0.86 23.95
N ASP A 418 25.07 -0.32 23.92
CA ASP A 418 24.06 -0.52 24.95
C ASP A 418 23.11 -1.69 24.65
N TYR A 419 23.25 -2.40 23.52
CA TYR A 419 22.39 -3.55 23.28
C TYR A 419 22.66 -4.67 24.29
N ASP A 420 21.57 -5.20 24.84
CA ASP A 420 21.54 -6.39 25.66
C ASP A 420 20.51 -7.36 25.05
N LEU A 421 20.36 -8.53 25.66
CA LEU A 421 19.41 -9.54 25.17
C LEU A 421 17.98 -8.99 25.05
N ASP A 422 17.50 -8.21 26.02
CA ASP A 422 16.15 -7.65 26.01
C ASP A 422 15.95 -6.66 24.86
N LYS A 423 16.93 -5.79 24.58
CA LYS A 423 16.91 -4.86 23.45
C LYS A 423 16.99 -5.60 22.10
N ILE A 424 17.76 -6.69 22.02
CA ILE A 424 17.81 -7.55 20.83
C ILE A 424 16.48 -8.26 20.61
N MET A 425 15.87 -8.82 21.66
CA MET A 425 14.53 -9.43 21.58
C MET A 425 13.47 -8.40 21.14
N LYS A 426 13.51 -7.18 21.69
CA LYS A 426 12.66 -6.06 21.26
C LYS A 426 12.89 -5.67 19.80
N LEU A 427 14.13 -5.70 19.32
CA LEU A 427 14.46 -5.48 17.90
C LEU A 427 13.91 -6.59 17.02
N TYR A 428 14.15 -7.84 17.39
CA TYR A 428 13.73 -9.02 16.66
C TYR A 428 12.20 -9.09 16.55
N LYS A 429 11.49 -8.88 17.66
CA LYS A 429 10.03 -8.75 17.65
C LYS A 429 9.55 -7.61 16.76
N PHE A 430 10.18 -6.44 16.83
CA PHE A 430 9.80 -5.30 15.97
C PHE A 430 9.91 -5.66 14.48
N MET A 431 10.92 -6.47 14.11
CA MET A 431 11.06 -6.95 12.74
C MET A 431 9.93 -7.90 12.34
N ILE A 432 9.57 -8.86 13.20
CA ILE A 432 8.50 -9.81 12.94
C ILE A 432 7.13 -9.12 12.92
N ASP A 433 6.83 -8.24 13.89
CA ASP A 433 5.60 -7.45 13.92
C ASP A 433 5.47 -6.56 12.66
N GLY A 434 6.58 -6.05 12.15
CA GLY A 434 6.60 -5.30 10.89
C GLY A 434 6.09 -6.10 9.68
N LEU A 435 6.06 -7.43 9.77
CA LEU A 435 5.61 -8.33 8.72
C LEU A 435 4.25 -8.99 9.00
N ILE A 436 3.97 -9.39 10.25
CA ILE A 436 2.83 -10.27 10.57
C ILE A 436 1.89 -9.75 11.68
N LYS A 437 2.05 -8.50 12.15
CA LYS A 437 1.28 -7.97 13.31
C LYS A 437 -0.24 -8.14 13.21
N LYS A 438 -0.82 -8.10 11.99
CA LYS A 438 -2.28 -8.24 11.80
C LYS A 438 -2.81 -9.64 12.13
N LEU A 439 -1.96 -10.65 12.15
CA LEU A 439 -2.33 -12.01 12.55
C LEU A 439 -2.41 -12.15 14.08
N GLY A 440 -1.76 -11.26 14.83
CA GLY A 440 -1.77 -11.28 16.29
C GLY A 440 -1.21 -12.56 16.89
N ILE A 441 -0.18 -13.14 16.26
CA ILE A 441 0.48 -14.38 16.69
C ILE A 441 1.41 -14.14 17.89
N ILE A 442 2.06 -12.98 17.99
CA ILE A 442 2.98 -12.69 19.10
C ILE A 442 2.25 -11.97 20.23
N LYS A 443 2.23 -12.58 21.42
CA LYS A 443 1.76 -11.99 22.66
C LYS A 443 2.90 -11.28 23.39
N SER A 444 2.58 -10.20 24.09
CA SER A 444 3.54 -9.43 24.90
C SER A 444 2.99 -9.27 26.30
N THR A 445 3.65 -9.86 27.29
CA THR A 445 3.28 -9.76 28.69
C THR A 445 4.34 -8.97 29.44
N LYS A 446 3.92 -7.87 30.07
CA LYS A 446 4.80 -7.06 30.92
C LYS A 446 5.00 -7.78 32.25
N SER A 447 6.23 -7.91 32.72
CA SER A 447 6.49 -8.58 33.98
C SER A 447 5.83 -7.83 35.14
N LYS A 448 5.21 -8.57 36.06
CA LYS A 448 4.49 -8.02 37.22
C LYS A 448 5.38 -7.78 38.45
N SER A 449 6.64 -8.21 38.40
CA SER A 449 7.57 -8.06 39.54
C SER A 449 8.01 -6.60 39.71
N LYS A 450 8.30 -6.17 40.95
CA LYS A 450 8.79 -4.81 41.25
C LYS A 450 10.18 -4.51 40.67
N GLU A 451 10.99 -5.54 40.46
CA GLU A 451 12.40 -5.43 40.00
C GLU A 451 12.54 -5.56 38.47
N SER A 452 11.53 -6.10 37.79
CA SER A 452 11.54 -6.30 36.33
C SER A 452 10.37 -5.63 35.60
N ARG A 453 9.82 -4.55 36.15
CA ARG A 453 8.67 -3.85 35.55
C ARG A 453 8.88 -3.47 34.09
N ASP A 454 10.11 -3.24 33.62
CA ASP A 454 10.40 -2.86 32.23
C ASP A 454 10.75 -4.03 31.29
N GLN A 455 10.76 -5.27 31.81
CA GLN A 455 11.00 -6.49 31.04
C GLN A 455 9.71 -7.01 30.41
N TYR A 456 9.80 -7.36 29.13
CA TYR A 456 8.71 -7.95 28.36
C TYR A 456 9.00 -9.43 28.10
N ILE A 457 8.02 -10.28 28.36
CA ILE A 457 8.04 -11.68 27.93
C ILE A 457 7.24 -11.75 26.63
N TYR A 458 7.84 -12.36 25.62
CA TYR A 458 7.22 -12.58 24.32
C TYR A 458 6.90 -14.06 24.18
N SER A 459 5.65 -14.37 23.82
CA SER A 459 5.19 -15.73 23.61
C SER A 459 4.32 -15.82 22.36
N ILE A 460 4.12 -17.03 21.87
CA ILE A 460 3.29 -17.31 20.69
C ILE A 460 1.86 -17.59 21.14
N ASP A 461 0.89 -17.13 20.35
CA ASP A 461 -0.50 -17.55 20.42
C ASP A 461 -0.65 -18.91 19.73
N GLU A 462 -0.49 -20.00 20.47
CA GLU A 462 -0.43 -21.38 19.95
C GLU A 462 -1.63 -21.71 19.07
N ASP A 463 -2.86 -21.37 19.48
CA ASP A 463 -4.07 -21.62 18.69
C ASP A 463 -4.03 -20.96 17.31
N LYS A 464 -3.55 -19.72 17.24
CA LYS A 464 -3.44 -18.99 15.96
C LYS A 464 -2.27 -19.50 15.13
N ALA A 465 -1.15 -19.80 15.76
CA ALA A 465 0.01 -20.35 15.08
C ALA A 465 -0.34 -21.71 14.47
N GLU A 466 -1.00 -22.60 15.21
CA GLU A 466 -1.46 -23.90 14.73
C GLU A 466 -2.42 -23.74 13.55
N ARG A 467 -3.42 -22.86 13.66
CA ARG A 467 -4.33 -22.52 12.55
C ARG A 467 -3.56 -22.11 11.29
N PHE A 468 -2.66 -21.14 11.37
CA PHE A 468 -1.93 -20.70 10.18
C PHE A 468 -0.90 -21.71 9.69
N ASN A 469 -0.31 -22.52 10.57
CA ASN A 469 0.61 -23.59 10.20
C ASN A 469 -0.10 -24.68 9.38
N LYS A 470 -1.33 -25.07 9.75
CA LYS A 470 -2.17 -25.98 8.94
C LYS A 470 -2.32 -25.46 7.51
N LEU A 471 -2.59 -24.16 7.36
CA LEU A 471 -2.72 -23.53 6.05
C LEU A 471 -1.40 -23.46 5.28
N VAL A 472 -0.28 -23.15 5.94
CA VAL A 472 1.06 -23.15 5.33
C VAL A 472 1.42 -24.55 4.79
N THR A 473 1.13 -25.59 5.56
CA THR A 473 1.34 -26.99 5.15
C THR A 473 0.46 -27.36 3.96
N ALA A 474 -0.81 -26.96 3.97
CA ALA A 474 -1.73 -27.19 2.86
C ALA A 474 -1.27 -26.49 1.56
N MET A 475 -0.75 -25.26 1.66
CA MET A 475 -0.24 -24.51 0.51
C MET A 475 1.10 -25.01 -0.01
N ASN A 476 1.91 -25.65 0.84
CA ASN A 476 3.23 -26.17 0.48
C ASN A 476 3.33 -27.66 0.82
N PRO A 477 2.65 -28.55 0.07
CA PRO A 477 2.61 -29.99 0.39
C PRO A 477 3.97 -30.72 0.24
N ILE A 478 5.09 -29.99 0.14
CA ILE A 478 6.45 -30.53 0.06
C ILE A 478 7.34 -29.79 1.07
N ALA A 479 7.33 -30.27 2.32
CA ALA A 479 8.42 -30.13 3.30
C ALA A 479 8.29 -31.15 4.45
N THR A 480 7.76 -32.35 4.20
CA THR A 480 7.68 -33.47 5.16
C THR A 480 8.96 -34.32 5.13
N TYR A 481 10.12 -33.68 5.27
CA TYR A 481 11.39 -34.36 5.53
C TYR A 481 12.21 -33.55 6.52
N LEU A 482 11.67 -33.31 7.72
CA LEU A 482 12.43 -32.89 8.91
C LEU A 482 11.60 -33.12 10.20
N ILE A 483 10.74 -34.15 10.19
CA ILE A 483 10.34 -34.82 11.43
C ILE A 483 11.14 -36.12 11.39
N GLU A 484 12.40 -36.03 11.81
CA GLU A 484 13.06 -37.21 12.35
C GLU A 484 12.25 -37.57 13.60
N GLU A 485 11.39 -38.59 13.47
CA GLU A 485 11.02 -39.37 14.64
C GLU A 485 12.30 -40.05 15.10
N ASP A 486 12.91 -39.46 16.13
CA ASP A 486 13.56 -40.22 17.18
C ASP A 486 12.55 -41.27 17.68
N GLU A 487 12.54 -42.45 17.06
CA GLU A 487 12.11 -43.66 17.76
C GLU A 487 13.37 -44.33 18.33
N GLU A 488 13.44 -44.27 19.66
CA GLU A 488 14.39 -44.92 20.54
C GLU A 488 14.39 -46.45 20.37
N GLU A 489 15.60 -47.03 20.44
CA GLU A 489 15.98 -48.46 20.68
C GLU A 489 15.51 -49.58 19.72
#